data_AF-A0A9Q1F1C5-F1
#
_entry.id   AF-A0A9Q1F1C5-F1
#
_cell.length_a   1.000
_cell.length_b   1.000
_cell.length_c   1.000
_cell.angle_alpha   90.00
_cell.angle_beta   90.00
_cell.angle_gamma   90.00
#
_symmetry.space_group_name_H-M   'P 1'
#
loop_
_entity.id
_entity.type
_entity.pdbx_description
1 polymer ?
#
loop_
_entity_poly.entity_id
_entity_poly.type
_entity_poly.pdbx_seq_one_letter_code
_entity_poly.pdbx_strand_id
1 'polypeptide(L)'
;MGKTKELSKDVRDKIVDLHKAGMGYKTIGKQLGEKETTVGAIIRKWKKHKMTINRPRSGAPRKISPRGVSMIMRKVRDQPRTTREELVNDLKAAGTTVTKKTIGNTLRRNGLKSCSACKVPLLKKAHVQARLKFANEHLNDSEKAWEKVYFHLPRPPPPEMPESLKKKLGLTE
;
A
#
# COMPACT_ATOMS: atom_id res chain seq x y z
N MET A 1 28.60 13.54 21.48
CA MET A 1 28.70 13.61 20.00
C MET A 1 28.53 12.21 19.41
N GLY A 2 27.46 11.97 18.64
CA GLY A 2 27.25 10.69 17.96
C GLY A 2 28.14 10.55 16.72
N LYS A 3 28.51 9.33 16.33
CA LYS A 3 29.24 9.09 15.07
C LYS A 3 28.35 9.49 13.90
N THR A 4 28.84 10.36 13.02
CA THR A 4 28.05 10.98 11.93
C THR A 4 28.10 10.19 10.62
N LYS A 5 29.20 9.47 10.35
CA LYS A 5 29.38 8.68 9.12
C LYS A 5 29.58 7.21 9.43
N GLU A 6 28.78 6.36 8.80
CA GLU A 6 28.96 4.91 8.84
C GLU A 6 29.95 4.47 7.76
N LEU A 7 30.76 3.44 8.04
CA LEU A 7 31.62 2.81 7.03
C LEU A 7 30.80 2.13 5.95
N SER A 8 31.26 2.14 4.71
CA SER A 8 30.60 1.41 3.62
C SER A 8 30.62 -0.10 3.89
N LYS A 9 29.69 -0.82 3.26
CA LYS A 9 29.62 -2.29 3.39
C LYS A 9 30.93 -2.94 2.93
N ASP A 10 31.47 -2.48 1.80
CA ASP A 10 32.67 -3.04 1.18
C ASP A 10 33.91 -2.93 2.08
N VAL A 11 34.07 -1.81 2.79
CA VAL A 11 35.18 -1.64 3.74
C VAL A 11 35.04 -2.61 4.90
N ARG A 12 33.82 -2.84 5.39
CA ARG A 12 33.58 -3.79 6.49
C ARG A 12 33.78 -5.23 6.05
N ASP A 13 33.38 -5.59 4.83
CA ASP A 13 33.59 -6.95 4.28
C ASP A 13 35.09 -7.20 4.12
N LYS A 14 35.86 -6.23 3.61
CA LYS A 14 37.34 -6.30 3.59
C LYS A 14 37.94 -6.50 4.98
N ILE A 15 37.44 -5.80 6.01
CA ILE A 15 37.90 -6.00 7.41
C ILE A 15 37.68 -7.45 7.86
N VAL A 16 36.53 -8.04 7.53
CA VAL A 16 36.21 -9.42 7.88
C VAL A 16 37.13 -10.39 7.13
N ASP A 17 37.41 -10.16 5.86
CA ASP A 17 38.26 -11.04 5.05
C ASP A 17 39.73 -10.97 5.47
N LEU A 18 40.27 -9.78 5.77
CA LEU A 18 41.62 -9.63 6.32
C LEU A 18 41.75 -10.29 7.71
N HIS A 19 40.69 -10.26 8.53
CA HIS A 19 40.66 -11.02 9.78
C HIS A 19 40.65 -12.53 9.54
N LYS A 20 39.88 -13.04 8.55
CA LYS A 20 39.89 -14.47 8.20
C LYS A 20 41.26 -14.92 7.72
N ALA A 21 42.01 -14.03 7.05
CA ALA A 21 43.40 -14.25 6.66
C ALA A 21 44.40 -14.19 7.84
N GLY A 22 43.92 -14.00 9.08
CA GLY A 22 44.76 -14.05 10.29
C GLY A 22 45.47 -12.74 10.65
N MET A 23 45.16 -11.62 9.98
CA MET A 23 45.79 -10.34 10.31
C MET A 23 45.29 -9.77 11.64
N GLY A 24 46.20 -9.13 12.39
CA GLY A 24 45.88 -8.45 13.64
C GLY A 24 45.02 -7.20 13.46
N TYR A 25 44.35 -6.75 14.52
CA TYR A 25 43.44 -5.60 14.46
C TYR A 25 44.16 -4.28 14.09
N LYS A 26 45.36 -4.07 14.65
CA LYS A 26 46.18 -2.88 14.40
C LYS A 26 46.68 -2.79 12.96
N THR A 27 47.07 -3.92 12.37
CA THR A 27 47.51 -4.01 10.97
C THR A 27 46.36 -3.74 10.00
N ILE A 28 45.19 -4.31 10.26
CA ILE A 28 43.98 -4.07 9.45
C ILE A 28 43.56 -2.60 9.50
N GLY A 29 43.58 -2.00 10.70
CA GLY A 29 43.27 -0.59 10.88
C GLY A 29 44.23 0.32 10.10
N LYS A 30 45.53 0.06 10.18
CA LYS A 30 46.55 0.85 9.46
C LYS A 30 46.41 0.72 7.93
N GLN A 31 46.14 -0.48 7.42
CA GLN A 31 45.98 -0.73 5.98
C GLN A 31 44.75 -0.03 5.40
N LEU A 32 43.65 0.00 6.15
CA LEU A 32 42.38 0.58 5.69
C LEU A 32 42.17 2.03 6.14
N GLY A 33 43.10 2.61 6.90
CA GLY A 33 42.96 3.95 7.48
C GLY A 33 41.90 4.06 8.58
N GLU A 34 41.50 2.93 9.17
CA GLU A 34 40.43 2.85 10.15
C GLU A 34 40.96 2.72 11.59
N LYS A 35 40.21 3.28 12.54
CA LYS A 35 40.55 3.16 13.96
C LYS A 35 40.45 1.70 14.41
N GLU A 36 41.43 1.25 15.19
CA GLU A 36 41.50 -0.13 15.73
C GLU A 36 40.24 -0.51 16.52
N THR A 37 39.65 0.43 17.26
CA THR A 37 38.39 0.23 18.00
C THR A 37 37.20 -0.06 17.08
N THR A 38 37.18 0.51 15.88
CA THR A 38 36.15 0.30 14.86
C THR A 38 36.30 -1.09 14.23
N VAL A 39 37.53 -1.47 13.88
CA VAL A 39 37.89 -2.81 13.37
C VAL A 39 37.45 -3.86 14.38
N GLY A 40 37.84 -3.71 15.65
CA GLY A 40 37.42 -4.61 16.74
C GLY A 40 35.91 -4.70 16.92
N ALA A 41 35.18 -3.57 16.83
CA ALA A 41 33.72 -3.57 16.94
C ALA A 41 33.04 -4.32 15.78
N ILE A 42 33.54 -4.17 14.55
CA ILE A 42 33.04 -4.88 13.37
C ILE A 42 33.26 -6.38 13.53
N ILE A 43 34.47 -6.81 13.91
CA ILE A 43 34.81 -8.22 14.08
C ILE A 43 33.98 -8.85 15.21
N ARG A 44 33.81 -8.18 16.36
CA ARG A 44 32.94 -8.67 17.44
C ARG A 44 31.50 -8.85 16.98
N LYS A 45 30.97 -7.88 16.22
CA LYS A 45 29.63 -7.97 15.61
C LYS A 45 29.54 -9.15 14.64
N TRP A 46 30.53 -9.33 13.77
CA TRP A 46 30.58 -10.44 12.83
C TRP A 46 30.69 -11.80 13.55
N LYS A 47 31.51 -11.92 14.60
CA LYS A 47 31.61 -13.15 15.40
C LYS A 47 30.25 -13.52 16.03
N LYS A 48 29.50 -12.53 16.54
CA LYS A 48 28.19 -12.74 17.19
C LYS A 48 27.03 -12.99 16.23
N HIS A 49 26.96 -12.24 15.13
CA HIS A 49 25.78 -12.21 14.25
C HIS A 49 26.04 -12.73 12.84
N LYS A 50 27.30 -13.03 12.48
CA LYS A 50 27.73 -13.49 11.14
C LYS A 50 27.33 -12.55 9.99
N MET A 51 27.03 -11.29 10.29
CA MET A 51 26.61 -10.27 9.34
C MET A 51 27.51 -9.05 9.41
N THR A 52 27.84 -8.51 8.24
CA THR A 52 28.66 -7.30 8.11
C THR A 52 27.82 -6.03 7.91
N ILE A 53 26.56 -6.20 7.49
CA ILE A 53 25.62 -5.09 7.32
C ILE A 53 25.18 -4.53 8.67
N ASN A 54 24.93 -3.22 8.71
CA ASN A 54 24.33 -2.63 9.89
C ASN A 54 22.87 -3.01 9.95
N ARG A 55 22.44 -3.52 11.11
CA ARG A 55 21.03 -3.80 11.34
C ARG A 55 20.26 -2.47 11.34
N PRO A 56 19.08 -2.39 10.71
CA PRO A 56 18.22 -1.25 10.88
C PRO A 56 17.97 -1.03 12.37
N ARG A 57 17.95 0.24 12.78
CA ARG A 57 17.59 0.59 14.16
C ARG A 57 16.13 0.18 14.39
N SER A 58 15.81 -0.31 15.58
CA SER A 58 14.45 -0.74 15.93
C SER A 58 13.40 0.37 15.78
N GLY A 59 13.84 1.64 15.79
CA GLY A 59 12.97 2.80 15.69
C GLY A 59 12.17 3.02 16.98
N ALA A 60 11.35 4.08 16.97
CA ALA A 60 10.46 4.35 18.09
C ALA A 60 9.26 3.39 18.08
N PRO A 61 8.78 2.95 19.26
CA PRO A 61 7.56 2.15 19.35
C PRO A 61 6.37 2.93 18.80
N ARG A 62 5.41 2.20 18.24
CA ARG A 62 4.19 2.80 17.66
C ARG A 62 3.20 3.13 18.78
N LYS A 63 2.46 4.24 18.63
CA LYS A 63 1.40 4.63 19.57
C LYS A 63 0.24 3.63 19.66
N ILE A 64 -0.11 2.99 18.54
CA ILE A 64 -1.22 2.02 18.48
C ILE A 64 -0.64 0.63 18.72
N SER A 65 -1.21 -0.09 19.68
CA SER A 65 -0.83 -1.48 19.98
C SER A 65 -1.27 -2.45 18.87
N PRO A 66 -0.64 -3.63 18.74
CA PRO A 66 -1.07 -4.65 17.77
C PRO A 66 -2.55 -5.04 17.90
N ARG A 67 -3.07 -5.07 19.14
CA ARG A 67 -4.49 -5.29 19.43
C ARG A 67 -5.35 -4.15 18.89
N GLY A 68 -4.95 -2.90 19.11
CA GLY A 68 -5.63 -1.72 18.56
C GLY A 68 -5.69 -1.74 17.04
N VAL A 69 -4.60 -2.13 16.38
CA VAL A 69 -4.57 -2.31 14.91
C VAL A 69 -5.57 -3.38 14.49
N SER A 70 -5.62 -4.52 15.18
CA SER A 70 -6.55 -5.61 14.84
C SER A 70 -8.02 -5.20 14.96
N MET A 71 -8.37 -4.41 15.99
CA MET A 71 -9.73 -3.87 16.14
C MET A 71 -10.10 -2.94 14.99
N ILE A 72 -9.19 -2.05 14.59
CA ILE A 72 -9.39 -1.14 13.44
C ILE A 72 -9.62 -1.96 12.16
N MET A 73 -8.78 -2.96 11.90
CA MET A 73 -8.89 -3.78 10.69
C MET A 73 -10.20 -4.56 10.64
N ARG A 74 -10.66 -5.08 11.77
CA ARG A 74 -11.96 -5.75 11.87
C ARG A 74 -13.10 -4.78 11.56
N LYS A 75 -13.13 -3.62 12.22
CA LYS A 75 -14.20 -2.63 12.01
C LYS A 75 -14.27 -2.13 10.57
N VAL A 76 -13.14 -1.86 9.93
CA VAL A 76 -13.10 -1.41 8.53
C VAL A 76 -13.51 -2.51 7.55
N ARG A 77 -13.27 -3.79 7.88
CA ARG A 77 -13.71 -4.92 7.06
C ARG A 77 -15.23 -5.09 7.13
N ASP A 78 -15.79 -5.01 8.34
CA ASP A 78 -17.23 -5.17 8.59
C ASP A 78 -18.02 -3.96 8.05
N GLN A 79 -17.45 -2.75 8.20
CA GLN A 79 -18.05 -1.49 7.78
C GLN A 79 -17.06 -0.66 6.95
N PRO A 80 -16.94 -0.90 5.63
CA PRO A 80 -15.97 -0.19 4.78
C PRO A 80 -16.17 1.33 4.67
N ARG A 81 -17.34 1.83 5.08
CA ARG A 81 -17.68 3.26 5.08
C ARG A 81 -17.34 3.98 6.38
N THR A 82 -16.80 3.28 7.39
CA THR A 82 -16.39 3.88 8.67
C THR A 82 -15.41 5.02 8.45
N THR A 83 -15.67 6.16 9.09
CA THR A 83 -14.81 7.34 8.98
C THR A 83 -13.57 7.19 9.84
N ARG A 84 -12.51 7.94 9.50
CA ARG A 84 -11.30 8.00 10.35
C ARG A 84 -11.60 8.60 11.73
N GLU A 85 -12.64 9.41 11.85
CA GLU A 85 -13.08 10.02 13.10
C GLU A 85 -13.70 9.01 14.04
N GLU A 86 -14.60 8.17 13.53
CA GLU A 86 -15.16 7.05 14.30
C GLU A 86 -14.06 6.15 14.86
N LEU A 87 -13.06 5.82 14.04
CA LEU A 87 -11.93 4.99 14.49
C LEU A 87 -11.08 5.67 15.57
N VAL A 88 -10.96 7.00 15.54
CA VAL A 88 -10.29 7.75 16.61
C VAL A 88 -11.11 7.68 17.89
N ASN A 89 -12.42 7.83 17.80
CA ASN A 89 -13.32 7.76 18.96
C ASN A 89 -13.34 6.37 19.60
N ASP A 90 -13.33 5.30 18.80
CA ASP A 90 -13.24 3.93 19.31
C ASP A 90 -11.94 3.68 20.08
N LEU A 91 -10.82 4.18 19.54
CA LEU A 91 -9.53 4.05 20.21
C LEU A 91 -9.43 4.90 21.46
N LYS A 92 -10.05 6.09 21.44
CA LYS A 92 -10.16 6.96 22.61
C LYS A 92 -10.98 6.28 23.72
N ALA A 93 -12.07 5.60 23.38
CA ALA A 93 -12.85 4.78 24.31
C ALA A 93 -12.03 3.61 24.88
N ALA A 94 -11.12 3.04 24.08
CA ALA A 94 -10.15 2.04 24.53
C ALA A 94 -8.92 2.63 25.26
N GLY A 95 -8.93 3.93 25.62
CA GLY A 95 -7.86 4.60 26.36
C GLY A 95 -6.64 5.04 25.53
N THR A 96 -6.70 4.94 24.20
CA THR A 96 -5.60 5.33 23.31
C THR A 96 -5.93 6.61 22.53
N THR A 97 -5.32 7.73 22.93
CA THR A 97 -5.50 9.01 22.23
C THR A 97 -4.61 9.10 21.00
N VAL A 98 -5.22 9.15 19.81
CA VAL A 98 -4.52 9.24 18.52
C VAL A 98 -5.12 10.30 17.60
N THR A 99 -4.32 10.77 16.64
CA THR A 99 -4.77 11.70 15.61
C THR A 99 -5.30 10.96 14.37
N LYS A 100 -6.19 11.62 13.61
CA LYS A 100 -6.71 11.10 12.32
C LYS A 100 -5.59 10.67 11.35
N LYS A 101 -4.47 11.40 11.33
CA LYS A 101 -3.31 11.08 10.49
C LYS A 101 -2.61 9.78 10.92
N THR A 102 -2.56 9.50 12.21
CA THR A 102 -1.99 8.26 12.75
C THR A 102 -2.81 7.05 12.31
N ILE A 103 -4.14 7.17 12.30
CA ILE A 103 -5.06 6.15 11.76
C ILE A 103 -4.84 5.97 10.26
N GLY A 104 -4.81 7.05 9.49
CA GLY A 104 -4.55 6.97 8.05
C GLY A 104 -3.22 6.27 7.71
N ASN A 105 -2.14 6.59 8.45
CA ASN A 105 -0.85 5.91 8.29
C ASN A 105 -0.94 4.42 8.64
N THR A 106 -1.72 4.06 9.65
CA THR A 106 -1.91 2.67 10.06
C THR A 106 -2.68 1.88 9.01
N LEU A 107 -3.76 2.44 8.45
CA LEU A 107 -4.53 1.82 7.36
C LEU A 107 -3.67 1.58 6.12
N ARG A 108 -2.90 2.59 5.68
CA ARG A 108 -2.02 2.48 4.51
C ARG A 108 -0.94 1.41 4.66
N ARG A 109 -0.33 1.29 5.84
CA ARG A 109 0.67 0.24 6.13
C ARG A 109 0.08 -1.17 6.05
N ASN A 110 -1.23 -1.31 6.24
CA ASN A 110 -1.94 -2.59 6.12
C ASN A 110 -2.62 -2.73 4.74
N GLY A 111 -2.22 -1.92 3.75
CA GLY A 111 -2.71 -2.03 2.38
C GLY A 111 -4.09 -1.42 2.11
N LEU A 112 -4.72 -0.78 3.11
CA LEU A 112 -6.03 -0.16 2.93
C LEU A 112 -5.89 1.27 2.38
N LYS A 113 -6.56 1.51 1.25
CA LYS A 113 -6.69 2.82 0.61
C LYS A 113 -8.16 3.23 0.56
N SER A 114 -8.42 4.53 0.67
CA SER A 114 -9.75 5.07 0.43
C SER A 114 -10.11 4.92 -1.04
N CYS A 115 -11.29 4.36 -1.31
CA CYS A 115 -11.85 4.21 -2.66
C CYS A 115 -13.29 4.73 -2.67
N SER A 116 -13.72 5.21 -3.84
CA SER A 116 -15.13 5.54 -4.09
C SER A 116 -15.85 4.30 -4.62
N ALA A 117 -17.04 4.01 -4.11
CA ALA A 117 -17.87 2.93 -4.63
C ALA A 117 -18.34 3.27 -6.05
N CYS A 118 -18.29 2.30 -6.97
CA CYS A 118 -18.84 2.47 -8.32
C CYS A 118 -20.37 2.62 -8.25
N LYS A 119 -20.92 3.54 -9.04
CA LYS A 119 -22.37 3.68 -9.21
C LYS A 119 -22.85 2.51 -10.06
N VAL A 120 -23.70 1.66 -9.49
CA VAL A 120 -24.26 0.49 -10.18
C VAL A 120 -25.79 0.53 -10.09
N PRO A 121 -26.51 0.07 -11.14
CA PRO A 121 -27.96 -0.08 -11.06
C PRO A 121 -28.35 -1.01 -9.92
N LEU A 122 -29.43 -0.68 -9.20
CA LEU A 122 -29.96 -1.55 -8.17
C LEU A 122 -30.64 -2.77 -8.81
N LEU A 123 -30.06 -3.96 -8.62
CA LEU A 123 -30.63 -5.21 -9.13
C LEU A 123 -31.52 -5.87 -8.08
N LYS A 124 -32.73 -6.26 -8.49
CA LYS A 124 -33.58 -7.16 -7.71
C LYS A 124 -33.04 -8.59 -7.80
N LYS A 125 -33.37 -9.45 -6.83
CA LYS A 125 -32.95 -10.87 -6.82
C LYS A 125 -33.30 -11.61 -8.13
N ALA A 126 -34.49 -11.36 -8.68
CA ALA A 126 -34.93 -11.93 -9.96
C ALA A 126 -34.01 -11.54 -11.13
N HIS A 127 -33.56 -10.27 -11.18
CA HIS A 127 -32.64 -9.81 -12.23
C HIS A 127 -31.28 -10.49 -12.12
N VAL A 128 -30.78 -10.71 -10.89
CA VAL A 128 -29.50 -11.40 -10.65
C VAL A 128 -29.59 -12.84 -11.16
N GLN A 129 -30.68 -13.55 -10.84
CA GLN A 129 -30.90 -14.93 -11.30
C GLN A 129 -31.01 -15.01 -12.82
N ALA A 130 -31.80 -14.14 -13.46
CA ALA A 130 -31.95 -14.13 -14.91
C ALA A 130 -30.62 -13.84 -15.63
N ARG A 131 -29.84 -12.87 -15.12
CA ARG A 131 -28.52 -12.53 -15.67
C ARG A 131 -27.52 -13.68 -15.51
N LEU A 132 -27.55 -14.36 -14.36
CA LEU A 132 -26.67 -15.52 -14.12
C LEU A 132 -27.05 -16.70 -15.02
N LYS A 133 -28.35 -16.98 -15.17
CA LYS A 133 -28.85 -18.02 -16.08
C LYS A 133 -28.41 -17.75 -17.51
N PHE A 134 -28.62 -16.53 -18.00
CA PHE A 134 -28.18 -16.11 -19.33
C PHE A 134 -26.66 -16.28 -19.52
N ALA A 135 -25.85 -15.81 -18.55
CA ALA A 135 -24.40 -15.93 -18.63
C ALA A 135 -23.92 -17.39 -18.65
N ASN A 136 -24.56 -18.28 -17.91
CA ASN A 136 -24.21 -19.71 -17.90
C ASN A 136 -24.64 -20.42 -19.19
N GLU A 137 -25.83 -20.12 -19.71
CA GLU A 137 -26.33 -20.69 -20.96
C GLU A 137 -25.42 -20.36 -22.14
N HIS A 138 -24.88 -19.14 -22.17
CA HIS A 138 -24.07 -18.62 -23.27
C HIS A 138 -22.56 -18.60 -22.98
N LEU A 139 -22.09 -19.28 -21.92
CA LEU A 139 -20.68 -19.27 -21.49
C LEU A 139 -19.75 -19.92 -22.53
N ASN A 140 -20.23 -20.98 -23.19
CA ASN A 140 -19.47 -21.78 -24.15
C ASN A 140 -19.92 -21.56 -25.60
N ASP A 141 -20.69 -20.49 -25.85
CA ASP A 141 -21.19 -20.20 -27.20
C ASP A 141 -20.04 -19.85 -28.15
N SER A 142 -20.04 -20.48 -29.32
CA SER A 142 -19.05 -20.21 -30.36
C SER A 142 -19.19 -18.80 -30.93
N GLU A 143 -18.10 -18.22 -31.44
CA GLU A 143 -18.08 -16.89 -32.05
C GLU A 143 -19.13 -16.73 -33.17
N LYS A 144 -19.36 -17.79 -33.96
CA LYS A 144 -20.40 -17.83 -35.01
C LYS A 144 -21.83 -17.67 -34.49
N ALA A 145 -22.08 -18.03 -33.22
CA ALA A 145 -23.38 -17.81 -32.58
C ALA A 145 -23.59 -16.31 -32.28
N TRP A 146 -22.54 -15.62 -31.85
CA TRP A 146 -22.57 -14.18 -31.56
C TRP A 146 -22.60 -13.31 -32.81
N GLU A 147 -22.02 -13.73 -33.93
CA GLU A 147 -22.11 -13.03 -35.23
C GLU A 147 -23.55 -12.83 -35.70
N LYS A 148 -24.46 -13.72 -35.30
CA LYS A 148 -25.89 -13.63 -35.63
C LYS A 148 -26.66 -12.68 -34.72
N VAL A 149 -26.07 -12.22 -33.62
CA VAL A 149 -26.74 -11.38 -32.62
C VAL A 149 -26.49 -9.91 -32.94
N TYR A 150 -27.55 -9.18 -33.27
CA TYR A 150 -27.50 -7.73 -33.48
C TYR A 150 -27.90 -6.98 -32.20
N PHE A 151 -26.95 -6.27 -31.59
CA PHE A 151 -27.21 -5.43 -30.42
C PHE A 151 -27.57 -4.00 -30.84
N HIS A 152 -28.83 -3.61 -30.63
CA HIS A 152 -29.23 -2.20 -30.72
C HIS A 152 -29.31 -1.59 -29.32
N LEU A 153 -28.54 -0.53 -29.06
CA LEU A 153 -28.72 0.31 -27.89
C LEU A 153 -29.49 1.55 -28.34
N PRO A 154 -30.74 1.77 -27.89
CA PRO A 154 -31.44 3.01 -28.20
C PRO A 154 -30.64 4.16 -27.61
N ARG A 155 -30.00 4.96 -28.47
CA ARG A 155 -29.39 6.22 -28.05
C ARG A 155 -30.51 7.23 -27.93
N PRO A 156 -30.61 7.97 -26.81
CA PRO A 156 -31.51 9.11 -26.79
C PRO A 156 -31.12 10.05 -27.95
N PRO A 157 -32.09 10.65 -28.65
CA PRO A 157 -31.79 11.63 -29.68
C PRO A 157 -30.91 12.73 -29.05
N PRO A 158 -29.93 13.27 -29.80
CA PRO A 158 -29.13 14.40 -29.33
C PRO A 158 -30.07 15.47 -28.76
N PRO A 159 -29.75 16.08 -27.61
CA PRO A 159 -30.59 17.12 -27.05
C PRO A 159 -30.82 18.18 -28.13
N GLU A 160 -32.09 18.45 -28.44
CA GLU A 160 -32.44 19.43 -29.46
C GLU A 160 -31.87 20.79 -29.05
N MET A 161 -31.31 21.50 -30.03
CA MET A 161 -30.74 22.82 -29.78
C MET A 161 -31.83 23.74 -29.19
N PRO A 162 -31.57 24.41 -28.05
CA PRO A 162 -32.57 25.25 -27.42
C PRO A 162 -32.98 26.39 -28.36
N GLU A 163 -34.27 26.73 -28.37
CA GLU A 163 -34.87 27.74 -29.27
C GLU A 163 -34.16 29.10 -29.23
N SER A 164 -33.64 29.48 -28.06
CA SER A 164 -32.86 30.72 -27.89
C SER A 164 -31.57 30.73 -28.74
N LEU A 165 -30.93 29.57 -28.92
CA LEU A 165 -29.75 29.41 -29.77
C LEU A 165 -30.11 29.31 -31.25
N LYS A 166 -31.22 28.64 -31.59
CA LYS A 166 -31.75 28.59 -32.97
C LYS A 166 -32.02 30.01 -33.50
N LYS A 167 -32.67 30.85 -32.68
CA LYS A 167 -32.94 32.26 -33.01
C LYS A 167 -31.67 33.10 -33.13
N LYS A 168 -30.68 32.88 -32.25
CA LYS A 168 -29.39 33.59 -32.29
C LYS A 168 -28.56 33.24 -33.53
N LEU A 169 -28.68 32.01 -34.03
CA LEU A 169 -27.96 31.52 -35.21
C LEU A 169 -28.74 31.74 -36.53
N GLY A 170 -29.92 32.35 -36.49
CA GLY A 170 -30.74 32.60 -37.69
C GLY A 170 -31.29 31.33 -38.34
N LEU A 171 -31.47 30.26 -37.57
CA LEU A 171 -31.94 28.95 -38.05
C LEU A 171 -33.47 28.80 -37.99
N THR A 172 -34.17 29.78 -37.44
CA THR A 172 -35.63 29.90 -37.38
C THR A 172 -36.00 31.35 -37.73
N GLU A 173 -37.08 31.54 -38.50
CA GLU A 173 -37.60 32.86 -38.92
C GLU A 173 -38.03 33.74 -37.73
#